data_AF-A0A1M7L8G9-F1
#
_entry.id   AF-A0A1M7L8G9-F1
#
_cell.length_a   1.000
_cell.length_b   1.000
_cell.length_c   1.000
_cell.angle_alpha   90.00
_cell.angle_beta   90.00
_cell.angle_gamma   90.00
#
_symmetry.space_group_name_H-M   'P 1'
#
loop_
_entity.id
_entity.type
_entity.pdbx_description
1 polymer ?
#
loop_
_entity_poly.entity_id
_entity_poly.type
_entity_poly.pdbx_seq_one_letter_code
_entity_poly.pdbx_strand_id
1 'polypeptide(L)'
;MPKPKFVNKIKFQQEPDTSETVMPSDDMLMYFEKHIIAPAEEECGYGIYSKALEIPIFFVSEKAINQKGLAIDCGVSDDLRKLHDIVDEDRFWKLETALVDRADPIGLYLPNGVLQAQGPEIWVSYEKIRNQHQKWQDSKYTTALTLVHELGHAIMDAPTSGLYCLKTWVEEPLANMIALYYLDSVGPSTTNGFDRMEYVTDFVKTQSANYALGLNLFRSNRVFDWKAWKNAKWLLCFKIDALLDWVEYIKGNLGNVDDLRLEALFREIVRQPIEFNQTLLQQAEKLYEQ
;
A
#
# COMPACT_ATOMS: atom_id res chain seq x y z
N MET A 1 11.65 24.82 -6.42
CA MET A 1 11.10 24.03 -5.30
C MET A 1 10.36 24.92 -4.29
N PRO A 2 9.05 24.68 -4.07
CA PRO A 2 8.31 25.27 -2.94
C PRO A 2 8.97 24.90 -1.61
N LYS A 3 8.88 25.77 -0.60
CA LYS A 3 9.46 25.48 0.72
C LYS A 3 8.65 24.38 1.42
N PRO A 4 9.31 23.36 2.01
CA PRO A 4 8.61 22.34 2.78
C PRO A 4 7.86 22.96 3.95
N LYS A 5 6.68 22.44 4.25
CA LYS A 5 5.92 22.79 5.44
C LYS A 5 6.11 21.71 6.49
N PHE A 6 6.89 22.06 7.52
CA PHE A 6 6.98 21.25 8.72
C PHE A 6 5.78 21.57 9.60
N VAL A 7 4.93 20.56 9.79
CA VAL A 7 3.98 20.58 10.90
C VAL A 7 4.61 19.69 11.96
N ASN A 8 4.80 20.24 13.17
CA ASN A 8 5.61 19.76 14.30
C ASN A 8 6.91 19.02 13.94
N LYS A 9 6.82 17.82 13.35
CA LYS A 9 7.96 17.01 12.90
C LYS A 9 7.81 16.38 11.50
N ILE A 10 6.61 16.20 10.96
CA ILE A 10 6.40 15.61 9.62
C ILE A 10 6.66 16.64 8.51
N LYS A 11 7.38 16.21 7.46
CA LYS A 11 7.71 17.04 6.29
C LYS A 11 6.68 16.86 5.19
N PHE A 12 5.70 17.77 5.12
CA PHE A 12 4.78 17.86 3.99
C PHE A 12 5.32 18.81 2.92
N GLN A 13 5.17 18.44 1.66
CA GLN A 13 5.65 19.20 0.51
C GLN A 13 4.58 19.27 -0.56
N GLN A 14 4.62 20.32 -1.36
CA GLN A 14 3.85 20.40 -2.60
C GLN A 14 4.70 19.84 -3.75
N GLU A 15 4.03 19.34 -4.79
CA GLU A 15 4.65 19.00 -6.07
C GLU A 15 5.69 20.06 -6.50
N PRO A 16 6.89 19.63 -6.91
CA PRO A 16 7.89 20.54 -7.44
C PRO A 16 7.38 21.28 -8.68
N ASP A 17 7.75 22.55 -8.79
CA ASP A 17 7.58 23.36 -10.00
C ASP A 17 6.14 23.58 -10.51
N THR A 18 5.13 23.31 -9.66
CA THR A 18 3.75 23.78 -9.89
C THR A 18 3.45 25.08 -9.13
N SER A 19 2.75 26.00 -9.80
CA SER A 19 2.19 27.21 -9.18
C SER A 19 0.83 26.98 -8.52
N GLU A 20 0.18 25.85 -8.77
CA GLU A 20 -1.15 25.55 -8.24
C GLU A 20 -1.03 24.90 -6.85
N THR A 21 -1.81 25.41 -5.88
CA THR A 21 -1.82 24.83 -4.53
C THR A 21 -2.63 23.53 -4.54
N VAL A 22 -1.93 22.41 -4.55
CA VAL A 22 -2.51 21.05 -4.45
C VAL A 22 -2.43 20.48 -3.03
N MET A 23 -1.90 21.25 -2.07
CA MET A 23 -1.73 20.86 -0.67
C MET A 23 -2.99 21.19 0.17
N PRO A 24 -3.32 20.38 1.19
CA PRO A 24 -4.32 20.72 2.19
C PRO A 24 -3.99 22.00 2.97
N SER A 25 -4.99 22.54 3.68
CA SER A 25 -4.79 23.67 4.58
C SER A 25 -3.90 23.31 5.76
N ASP A 26 -3.30 24.35 6.37
CA ASP A 26 -2.40 24.18 7.49
C ASP A 26 -3.02 23.46 8.69
N ASP A 27 -4.28 23.77 8.98
CA ASP A 27 -5.05 23.15 10.04
C ASP A 27 -5.32 21.67 9.76
N MET A 28 -5.54 21.30 8.50
CA MET A 28 -5.75 19.91 8.11
C MET A 28 -4.47 19.09 8.26
N LEU A 29 -3.32 19.64 7.83
CA LEU A 29 -2.03 18.98 8.02
C LEU A 29 -1.68 18.80 9.51
N MET A 30 -1.99 19.82 10.33
CA MET A 30 -1.84 19.72 11.78
C MET A 30 -2.77 18.68 12.39
N TYR A 31 -4.00 18.56 11.87
CA TYR A 31 -4.92 17.52 12.29
C TYR A 31 -4.36 16.13 12.00
N PHE A 32 -3.83 15.88 10.79
CA PHE A 32 -3.27 14.58 10.46
C PHE A 32 -2.13 14.19 11.39
N GLU A 33 -1.17 15.06 11.63
CA GLU A 33 -0.05 14.70 12.51
C GLU A 33 -0.49 14.55 13.98
N LYS A 34 -1.18 15.54 14.55
CA LYS A 34 -1.46 15.58 15.99
C LYS A 34 -2.59 14.68 16.44
N HIS A 35 -3.51 14.37 15.53
CA HIS A 35 -4.74 13.67 15.88
C HIS A 35 -4.90 12.34 15.16
N ILE A 36 -4.07 12.02 14.17
CA ILE A 36 -4.12 10.71 13.49
C ILE A 36 -2.78 10.01 13.60
N ILE A 37 -1.73 10.56 12.99
CA ILE A 37 -0.46 9.85 12.77
C ILE A 37 0.30 9.65 14.09
N ALA A 38 0.52 10.69 14.90
CA ALA A 38 1.31 10.55 16.13
C ALA A 38 0.59 9.76 17.24
N PRO A 39 -0.70 10.00 17.56
CA PRO A 39 -1.36 9.32 18.68
C PRO A 39 -1.51 7.81 18.48
N ALA A 40 -1.82 7.37 17.26
CA ALA A 40 -2.04 5.95 16.99
C ALA A 40 -0.76 5.09 17.05
N GLU A 41 0.43 5.70 17.04
CA GLU A 41 1.68 4.95 17.20
C GLU A 41 1.79 4.34 18.60
N GLU A 42 1.33 5.07 19.63
CA GLU A 42 1.36 4.61 21.02
C GLU A 42 0.47 3.37 21.24
N GLU A 43 -0.57 3.21 20.41
CA GLU A 43 -1.53 2.13 20.51
C GLU A 43 -1.24 0.95 19.56
N CYS A 44 -0.89 1.23 18.30
CA CYS A 44 -0.74 0.18 17.29
C CYS A 44 0.70 -0.32 17.10
N GLY A 45 1.72 0.50 17.38
CA GLY A 45 3.13 0.10 17.29
C GLY A 45 3.60 -0.43 15.93
N TYR A 46 2.96 -0.02 14.83
CA TYR A 46 3.33 -0.43 13.46
C TYR A 46 4.60 0.30 12.93
N GLY A 47 5.05 1.38 13.57
CA GLY A 47 6.16 2.22 13.10
C GLY A 47 5.77 3.23 12.03
N ILE A 48 4.47 3.51 11.88
CA ILE A 48 3.93 4.46 10.89
C ILE A 48 4.41 5.87 11.20
N TYR A 49 4.35 6.32 12.46
CA TYR A 49 4.81 7.66 12.80
C TYR A 49 6.31 7.80 12.56
N SER A 50 7.11 6.81 12.95
CA SER A 50 8.55 6.80 12.66
C SER A 50 8.83 6.92 11.16
N LYS A 51 8.09 6.18 10.32
CA LYS A 51 8.24 6.30 8.86
C LYS A 51 7.82 7.66 8.31
N ALA A 52 6.76 8.25 8.86
CA ALA A 52 6.31 9.59 8.46
C ALA A 52 7.32 10.71 8.79
N LEU A 53 8.21 10.49 9.75
CA LEU A 53 9.31 11.41 10.07
C LEU A 53 10.50 11.27 9.11
N GLU A 54 10.68 10.10 8.51
CA GLU A 54 11.81 9.78 7.63
C GLU A 54 11.51 10.09 6.16
N ILE A 55 10.30 9.79 5.71
CA ILE A 55 9.92 9.82 4.30
C ILE A 55 9.20 11.14 3.98
N PRO A 56 9.66 11.91 2.98
CA PRO A 56 8.96 13.10 2.54
C PRO A 56 7.59 12.74 1.93
N ILE A 57 6.56 13.49 2.32
CA ILE A 57 5.19 13.34 1.79
C ILE A 57 4.88 14.52 0.87
N PHE A 58 4.63 14.23 -0.40
CA PHE A 58 4.31 15.20 -1.45
C PHE A 58 2.82 15.17 -1.77
N PHE A 59 2.18 16.34 -1.72
CA PHE A 59 0.87 16.55 -2.30
C PHE A 59 1.03 16.93 -3.76
N VAL A 60 0.45 16.12 -4.65
CA VAL A 60 0.66 16.21 -6.10
C VAL A 60 -0.65 16.43 -6.85
N SER A 61 -0.58 17.08 -8.01
CA SER A 61 -1.73 17.26 -8.89
C SER A 61 -2.29 15.92 -9.39
N GLU A 62 -3.57 15.93 -9.78
CA GLU A 62 -4.19 14.78 -10.44
C GLU A 62 -3.41 14.40 -11.71
N LYS A 63 -2.89 15.40 -12.43
CA LYS A 63 -2.06 15.17 -13.61
C LYS A 63 -0.76 14.42 -13.28
N ALA A 64 -0.09 14.79 -12.20
CA ALA A 64 1.17 14.18 -11.79
C ALA A 64 0.99 12.73 -11.33
N ILE A 65 -0.04 12.45 -10.52
CA ILE A 65 -0.30 11.08 -10.06
C ILE A 65 -0.79 10.18 -11.22
N ASN A 66 -1.49 10.75 -12.20
CA ASN A 66 -2.01 10.03 -13.37
C ASN A 66 -1.03 10.01 -14.56
N GLN A 67 0.18 10.57 -14.46
CA GLN A 67 1.11 10.59 -15.59
C GLN A 67 1.41 9.15 -16.06
N LYS A 68 0.99 8.88 -17.32
CA LYS A 68 0.93 7.59 -18.02
C LYS A 68 2.26 6.84 -18.01
N GLY A 69 2.52 6.13 -16.93
CA GLY A 69 3.74 5.37 -16.76
C GLY A 69 3.98 5.06 -15.30
N LEU A 70 3.88 6.02 -14.38
CA LEU A 70 4.30 5.78 -12.98
C LEU A 70 3.58 4.61 -12.30
N ALA A 71 2.26 4.51 -12.38
CA ALA A 71 1.52 3.36 -11.81
C ALA A 71 1.78 2.01 -12.54
N ILE A 72 2.23 2.05 -13.80
CA ILE A 72 2.52 0.88 -14.65
C ILE A 72 4.04 0.53 -14.63
N ASP A 73 4.91 1.49 -14.35
CA ASP A 73 6.37 1.44 -14.36
C ASP A 73 6.98 1.53 -12.95
N CYS A 74 6.19 1.51 -11.87
CA CYS A 74 6.66 1.24 -10.51
C CYS A 74 7.15 -0.22 -10.36
N GLY A 75 7.91 -0.72 -11.32
CA GLY A 75 8.42 -2.08 -11.39
C GLY A 75 7.52 -3.06 -12.15
N VAL A 76 6.20 -2.82 -12.31
CA VAL A 76 5.28 -3.82 -12.88
C VAL A 76 5.70 -4.29 -14.28
N SER A 77 6.04 -3.39 -15.21
CA SER A 77 6.54 -3.77 -16.55
C SER A 77 7.83 -4.61 -16.50
N ASP A 78 8.79 -4.22 -15.65
CA ASP A 78 10.06 -4.94 -15.51
C ASP A 78 9.91 -6.26 -14.76
N ASP A 79 8.97 -6.32 -13.81
CA ASP A 79 8.66 -7.49 -13.02
C ASP A 79 7.87 -8.51 -13.84
N LEU A 80 6.96 -8.07 -14.70
CA LEU A 80 6.31 -8.94 -15.69
C LEU A 80 7.35 -9.52 -16.66
N ARG A 81 8.33 -8.72 -17.12
CA ARG A 81 9.44 -9.25 -17.94
C ARG A 81 10.24 -10.31 -17.18
N LYS A 82 10.65 -10.02 -15.95
CA LYS A 82 11.38 -10.96 -15.09
C LYS A 82 10.57 -12.23 -14.79
N LEU A 83 9.25 -12.12 -14.63
CA LEU A 83 8.35 -13.25 -14.46
C LEU A 83 8.30 -14.14 -15.69
N HIS A 84 8.11 -13.54 -16.86
CA HIS A 84 8.10 -14.26 -18.13
C HIS A 84 9.37 -15.09 -18.34
N ASP A 85 10.52 -14.62 -17.84
CA ASP A 85 11.80 -15.31 -17.94
C ASP A 85 11.97 -16.51 -16.97
N ILE A 86 11.11 -16.62 -15.95
CA ILE A 86 11.24 -17.65 -14.89
C ILE A 86 10.03 -18.61 -14.80
N VAL A 87 8.86 -18.26 -15.33
CA VAL A 87 7.67 -19.13 -15.36
C VAL A 87 7.32 -19.59 -16.77
N ASP A 88 6.63 -20.72 -16.91
CA ASP A 88 6.06 -21.12 -18.19
C ASP A 88 4.95 -20.16 -18.65
N GLU A 89 4.68 -20.15 -19.96
CA GLU A 89 3.77 -19.22 -20.62
C GLU A 89 2.34 -19.29 -20.05
N ASP A 90 1.83 -20.49 -19.76
CA ASP A 90 0.48 -20.67 -19.20
C ASP A 90 0.39 -20.05 -17.79
N ARG A 91 1.40 -20.27 -16.93
CA ARG A 91 1.46 -19.66 -15.60
C ARG A 91 1.66 -18.15 -15.69
N PHE A 92 2.46 -17.66 -16.63
CA PHE A 92 2.67 -16.23 -16.85
C PHE A 92 1.36 -15.51 -17.14
N TRP A 93 0.59 -15.98 -18.13
CA TRP A 93 -0.67 -15.33 -18.52
C TRP A 93 -1.73 -15.39 -17.41
N LYS A 94 -1.75 -16.47 -16.63
CA LYS A 94 -2.60 -16.56 -15.43
C LYS A 94 -2.21 -15.52 -14.39
N LEU A 95 -0.91 -15.36 -14.10
CA LEU A 95 -0.40 -14.38 -13.16
C LEU A 95 -0.67 -12.94 -13.63
N GLU A 96 -0.36 -12.61 -14.88
CA GLU A 96 -0.61 -11.28 -15.43
C GLU A 96 -2.09 -10.90 -15.33
N THR A 97 -2.97 -11.80 -15.76
CA THR A 97 -4.43 -11.60 -15.66
C THR A 97 -4.89 -11.50 -14.21
N ALA A 98 -4.27 -12.28 -13.31
CA ALA A 98 -4.65 -12.31 -11.91
C ALA A 98 -4.20 -11.07 -11.14
N LEU A 99 -3.04 -10.50 -11.48
CA LEU A 99 -2.29 -9.60 -10.60
C LEU A 99 -2.18 -8.15 -11.10
N VAL A 100 -2.31 -7.93 -12.40
CA VAL A 100 -2.26 -6.57 -12.97
C VAL A 100 -3.61 -5.88 -12.71
N ASP A 101 -3.67 -5.13 -11.61
CA ASP A 101 -4.74 -4.16 -11.39
C ASP A 101 -4.29 -2.81 -11.96
N ARG A 102 -5.07 -2.27 -12.89
CA ARG A 102 -4.84 -0.92 -13.43
C ARG A 102 -5.66 0.06 -12.61
N ALA A 103 -5.30 0.16 -11.32
CA ALA A 103 -5.93 1.09 -10.41
C ALA A 103 -5.61 2.54 -10.82
N ASP A 104 -6.54 3.44 -10.52
CA ASP A 104 -6.42 4.88 -10.72
C ASP A 104 -6.01 5.54 -9.39
N PRO A 105 -4.70 5.62 -9.05
CA PRO A 105 -4.24 5.87 -7.69
C PRO A 105 -4.60 7.28 -7.20
N ILE A 106 -4.98 7.38 -5.92
CA ILE A 106 -5.11 8.65 -5.18
C ILE A 106 -3.91 8.89 -4.23
N GLY A 107 -3.12 7.84 -3.99
CA GLY A 107 -1.85 7.84 -3.28
C GLY A 107 -0.87 6.87 -3.93
N LEU A 108 0.42 7.08 -3.69
CA LEU A 108 1.48 6.21 -4.17
C LEU A 108 2.70 6.28 -3.25
N TYR A 109 3.10 5.15 -2.69
CA TYR A 109 4.42 4.96 -2.13
C TYR A 109 5.44 4.66 -3.24
N LEU A 110 6.49 5.45 -3.30
CA LEU A 110 7.61 5.30 -4.21
C LEU A 110 8.83 4.81 -3.44
N PRO A 111 9.25 3.53 -3.60
CA PRO A 111 10.48 3.05 -3.00
C PRO A 111 11.69 3.77 -3.62
N ASN A 112 12.84 3.70 -2.95
CA ASN A 112 14.07 4.28 -3.49
C ASN A 112 14.44 3.59 -4.82
N GLY A 113 14.43 4.33 -5.91
CA GLY A 113 14.65 3.79 -7.25
C GLY A 113 15.24 4.81 -8.22
N VAL A 114 15.30 4.41 -9.49
CA VAL A 114 15.92 5.21 -10.57
C VAL A 114 15.18 6.54 -10.81
N LEU A 115 13.90 6.59 -10.45
CA LEU A 115 13.04 7.76 -10.66
C LEU A 115 13.19 8.83 -9.57
N GLN A 116 13.80 8.51 -8.41
CA GLN A 116 13.92 9.42 -7.27
C GLN A 116 15.39 9.75 -6.99
N ALA A 117 15.73 11.03 -6.91
CA ALA A 117 17.09 11.47 -6.61
C ALA A 117 17.42 11.53 -5.10
N GLN A 118 16.41 11.44 -4.22
CA GLN A 118 16.53 11.79 -2.80
C GLN A 118 16.18 10.66 -1.83
N GLY A 119 15.82 9.47 -2.33
CA GLY A 119 15.36 8.35 -1.51
C GLY A 119 13.89 8.01 -1.77
N PRO A 120 13.27 7.22 -0.88
CA PRO A 120 11.85 6.89 -0.97
C PRO A 120 10.97 8.12 -0.73
N GLU A 121 9.79 8.16 -1.35
CA GLU A 121 8.84 9.27 -1.28
C GLU A 121 7.40 8.75 -1.18
N ILE A 122 6.49 9.55 -0.64
CA ILE A 122 5.03 9.27 -0.70
C ILE A 122 4.36 10.41 -1.44
N TRP A 123 3.53 10.07 -2.42
CA TRP A 123 2.72 11.03 -3.18
C TRP A 123 1.25 10.85 -2.83
N VAL A 124 0.52 11.93 -2.61
CA VAL A 124 -0.93 11.94 -2.35
C VAL A 124 -1.59 13.01 -3.20
N SER A 125 -2.60 12.64 -3.98
CA SER A 125 -3.37 13.61 -4.76
C SER A 125 -4.57 14.12 -3.98
N TYR A 126 -4.34 15.13 -3.15
CA TYR A 126 -5.42 15.80 -2.42
C TYR A 126 -6.43 16.48 -3.36
N GLU A 127 -5.96 16.97 -4.51
CA GLU A 127 -6.83 17.49 -5.57
C GLU A 127 -7.85 16.44 -6.02
N LYS A 128 -7.39 15.25 -6.38
CA LYS A 128 -8.24 14.15 -6.83
C LYS A 128 -9.21 13.70 -5.75
N ILE A 129 -8.73 13.57 -4.51
CA ILE A 129 -9.58 13.25 -3.35
C ILE A 129 -10.67 14.30 -3.15
N ARG A 130 -10.32 15.59 -3.22
CA ARG A 130 -11.30 16.69 -3.08
C ARG A 130 -12.32 16.67 -4.22
N ASN A 131 -11.91 16.33 -5.44
CA ASN A 131 -12.81 16.25 -6.59
C ASN A 131 -13.80 15.07 -6.47
N GLN A 132 -13.44 14.01 -5.75
CA GLN A 132 -14.29 12.83 -5.50
C GLN A 132 -15.33 13.06 -4.38
N HIS A 133 -15.16 14.06 -3.54
CA HIS A 133 -15.97 14.25 -2.33
C HIS A 133 -16.57 15.65 -2.24
N GLN A 134 -17.89 15.74 -2.08
CA GLN A 134 -18.58 17.02 -1.90
C GLN A 134 -18.43 17.61 -0.50
N LYS A 135 -18.28 16.75 0.51
CA LYS A 135 -18.14 17.17 1.91
C LYS A 135 -16.65 17.23 2.28
N TRP A 136 -16.25 18.33 2.89
CA TRP A 136 -14.89 18.52 3.39
C TRP A 136 -14.45 17.42 4.37
N GLN A 137 -15.37 16.93 5.20
CA GLN A 137 -15.09 15.87 6.17
C GLN A 137 -14.70 14.55 5.48
N ASP A 138 -15.40 14.20 4.41
CA ASP A 138 -15.16 13.00 3.60
C ASP A 138 -13.77 13.09 2.94
N SER A 139 -13.44 14.24 2.33
CA SER A 139 -12.10 14.49 1.78
C SER A 139 -11.01 14.36 2.84
N LYS A 140 -11.24 14.87 4.04
CA LYS A 140 -10.28 14.79 5.15
C LYS A 140 -10.02 13.35 5.57
N TYR A 141 -11.07 12.55 5.75
CA TYR A 141 -10.92 11.15 6.16
C TYR A 141 -10.34 10.27 5.06
N THR A 142 -10.72 10.49 3.80
CA THR A 142 -10.06 9.83 2.67
C THR A 142 -8.57 10.17 2.63
N THR A 143 -8.22 11.45 2.79
CA THR A 143 -6.79 11.86 2.83
C THR A 143 -6.03 11.20 3.98
N ALA A 144 -6.63 11.11 5.18
CA ALA A 144 -6.01 10.43 6.31
C ALA A 144 -5.81 8.94 6.03
N LEU A 145 -6.82 8.26 5.48
CA LEU A 145 -6.72 6.86 5.07
C LEU A 145 -5.60 6.66 4.04
N THR A 146 -5.58 7.46 2.98
CA THR A 146 -4.54 7.38 1.94
C THR A 146 -3.15 7.59 2.52
N LEU A 147 -2.96 8.60 3.38
CA LEU A 147 -1.66 8.86 4.01
C LEU A 147 -1.15 7.65 4.81
N VAL A 148 -2.01 7.09 5.67
CA VAL A 148 -1.62 5.95 6.50
C VAL A 148 -1.45 4.68 5.66
N HIS A 149 -2.26 4.49 4.61
CA HIS A 149 -2.13 3.38 3.66
C HIS A 149 -0.76 3.38 2.96
N GLU A 150 -0.35 4.52 2.40
CA GLU A 150 0.96 4.62 1.74
C GLU A 150 2.13 4.49 2.73
N LEU A 151 1.97 4.96 3.97
CA LEU A 151 2.93 4.69 5.05
C LEU A 151 2.95 3.19 5.43
N GLY A 152 1.81 2.50 5.32
CA GLY A 152 1.67 1.05 5.41
C GLY A 152 2.53 0.31 4.39
N HIS A 153 2.53 0.79 3.13
CA HIS A 153 3.45 0.29 2.11
C HIS A 153 4.91 0.54 2.49
N ALA A 154 5.24 1.73 2.99
CA ALA A 154 6.60 2.07 3.41
C ALA A 154 7.14 1.22 4.59
N ILE A 155 6.29 0.83 5.56
CA ILE A 155 6.73 -0.07 6.65
C ILE A 155 6.96 -1.49 6.14
N MET A 156 6.16 -1.93 5.16
CA MET A 156 6.28 -3.24 4.53
C MET A 156 7.39 -3.27 3.47
N ASP A 157 7.93 -2.11 3.08
CA ASP A 157 9.04 -2.04 2.13
C ASP A 157 10.29 -2.74 2.69
N ALA A 158 10.96 -3.48 1.81
CA ALA A 158 12.15 -4.25 2.13
C ALA A 158 13.17 -4.08 1.00
N PRO A 159 14.49 -3.96 1.31
CA PRO A 159 15.53 -3.84 0.30
C PRO A 159 15.58 -5.00 -0.71
N THR A 160 15.10 -6.18 -0.31
CA THR A 160 15.00 -7.38 -1.14
C THR A 160 13.61 -7.56 -1.75
N SER A 161 12.75 -6.54 -1.73
CA SER A 161 11.35 -6.69 -2.10
C SER A 161 11.21 -7.41 -3.46
N GLY A 162 10.42 -8.48 -3.47
CA GLY A 162 10.14 -9.24 -4.68
C GLY A 162 9.43 -8.39 -5.74
N LEU A 163 9.04 -9.05 -6.82
CA LEU A 163 8.32 -8.48 -7.94
C LEU A 163 7.07 -7.69 -7.47
N TYR A 164 7.00 -6.39 -7.78
CA TYR A 164 5.94 -5.44 -7.43
C TYR A 164 4.56 -5.87 -7.90
N CYS A 165 4.46 -6.45 -9.09
CA CYS A 165 3.19 -6.95 -9.63
C CYS A 165 2.58 -8.08 -8.77
N LEU A 166 3.38 -8.84 -8.03
CA LEU A 166 2.89 -9.90 -7.14
C LEU A 166 2.30 -9.37 -5.82
N LYS A 167 2.47 -8.07 -5.54
CA LYS A 167 2.12 -7.44 -4.26
C LYS A 167 0.66 -6.96 -4.20
N THR A 168 0.00 -6.74 -5.35
CA THR A 168 -1.34 -6.12 -5.42
C THR A 168 -2.42 -6.82 -4.58
N TRP A 169 -2.39 -8.15 -4.47
CA TRP A 169 -3.39 -8.94 -3.74
C TRP A 169 -2.94 -9.38 -2.35
N VAL A 170 -1.78 -8.91 -1.88
CA VAL A 170 -1.30 -9.17 -0.52
C VAL A 170 -0.90 -7.87 0.19
N GLU A 171 -0.07 -7.03 -0.41
CA GLU A 171 0.34 -5.75 0.17
C GLU A 171 -0.78 -4.72 0.21
N GLU A 172 -1.56 -4.51 -0.86
CA GLU A 172 -2.67 -3.54 -0.81
C GLU A 172 -3.70 -3.88 0.28
N PRO A 173 -4.17 -5.14 0.42
CA PRO A 173 -5.03 -5.53 1.54
C PRO A 173 -4.36 -5.33 2.92
N LEU A 174 -3.07 -5.66 3.07
CA LEU A 174 -2.37 -5.51 4.34
C LEU A 174 -2.11 -4.04 4.70
N ALA A 175 -1.75 -3.20 3.73
CA ALA A 175 -1.60 -1.76 3.90
C ALA A 175 -2.92 -1.14 4.33
N ASN A 176 -4.03 -1.55 3.70
CA ASN A 176 -5.35 -1.07 4.06
C ASN A 176 -5.79 -1.60 5.44
N MET A 177 -5.47 -2.86 5.79
CA MET A 177 -5.70 -3.40 7.14
C MET A 177 -4.94 -2.59 8.20
N ILE A 178 -3.64 -2.29 7.96
CA ILE A 178 -2.82 -1.46 8.85
C ILE A 178 -3.45 -0.08 9.00
N ALA A 179 -3.85 0.54 7.90
CA ALA A 179 -4.49 1.85 7.92
C ALA A 179 -5.79 1.87 8.73
N LEU A 180 -6.61 0.83 8.60
CA LEU A 180 -7.84 0.68 9.39
C LEU A 180 -7.55 0.53 10.89
N TYR A 181 -6.61 -0.31 11.30
CA TYR A 181 -6.20 -0.43 12.71
C TYR A 181 -5.67 0.89 13.27
N TYR A 182 -4.85 1.59 12.48
CA TYR A 182 -4.24 2.85 12.88
C TYR A 182 -5.27 3.99 13.00
N LEU A 183 -6.27 3.99 12.11
CA LEU A 183 -7.38 4.93 12.21
C LEU A 183 -8.33 4.57 13.35
N ASP A 184 -8.51 3.29 13.68
CA ASP A 184 -9.40 2.88 14.77
C ASP A 184 -8.85 3.26 16.15
N SER A 185 -7.53 3.09 16.36
CA SER A 185 -6.87 3.28 17.66
C SER A 185 -6.86 4.70 18.22
N VAL A 186 -7.08 5.71 17.36
CA VAL A 186 -7.27 7.09 17.83
C VAL A 186 -8.55 7.26 18.66
N GLY A 187 -9.48 6.29 18.59
CA GLY A 187 -10.77 6.35 19.26
C GLY A 187 -11.73 7.36 18.60
N PRO A 188 -12.99 7.43 19.07
CA PRO A 188 -14.01 8.25 18.42
C PRO A 188 -13.61 9.73 18.40
N SER A 189 -13.76 10.36 17.24
CA SER A 189 -13.56 11.80 17.08
C SER A 189 -14.63 12.53 17.89
N THR A 190 -14.27 13.01 19.10
CA THR A 190 -15.22 13.70 20.00
C THR A 190 -15.75 15.02 19.45
N THR A 191 -15.18 15.54 18.37
CA THR A 191 -15.40 16.92 17.89
C THR A 191 -16.15 17.05 16.57
N ASN A 192 -16.40 15.98 15.81
CA ASN A 192 -17.13 16.07 14.53
C ASN A 192 -17.98 14.82 14.31
N GLY A 193 -19.31 15.01 14.24
CA GLY A 193 -20.31 13.95 14.09
C GLY A 193 -20.11 13.05 12.87
N PHE A 194 -20.65 11.82 12.99
CA PHE A 194 -20.36 10.60 12.22
C PHE A 194 -18.94 10.06 12.45
N ASP A 195 -18.87 8.81 12.91
CA ASP A 195 -17.63 8.18 13.35
C ASP A 195 -16.68 8.06 12.15
N ARG A 196 -15.43 8.54 12.30
CA ARG A 196 -14.35 8.42 11.31
C ARG A 196 -14.32 7.00 10.73
N MET A 197 -14.50 6.00 11.58
CA MET A 197 -14.46 4.60 11.20
C MET A 197 -15.69 4.16 10.40
N GLU A 198 -16.87 4.72 10.66
CA GLU A 198 -18.06 4.45 9.84
C GLU A 198 -17.82 4.91 8.40
N TYR A 199 -17.39 6.17 8.21
CA TYR A 199 -17.06 6.67 6.87
C TYR A 199 -15.95 5.87 6.20
N VAL A 200 -14.83 5.64 6.90
CA VAL A 200 -13.66 4.96 6.32
C VAL A 200 -14.00 3.54 5.90
N THR A 201 -14.75 2.80 6.72
CA THR A 201 -15.15 1.42 6.38
C THR A 201 -16.14 1.38 5.21
N ASP A 202 -17.02 2.37 5.07
CA ASP A 202 -17.91 2.46 3.91
C ASP A 202 -17.15 2.87 2.64
N PHE A 203 -16.21 3.81 2.74
CA PHE A 203 -15.36 4.21 1.61
C PHE A 203 -14.51 3.04 1.10
N VAL A 204 -13.95 2.21 1.99
CA VAL A 204 -13.15 1.04 1.59
C VAL A 204 -14.00 0.01 0.84
N LYS A 205 -15.29 -0.16 1.18
CA LYS A 205 -16.19 -1.09 0.46
C LYS A 205 -16.46 -0.65 -0.99
N THR A 206 -16.30 0.63 -1.31
CA THR A 206 -16.51 1.15 -2.68
C THR A 206 -15.25 1.08 -3.54
N GLN A 207 -14.10 0.70 -2.98
CA GLN A 207 -12.85 0.54 -3.72
C GLN A 207 -12.81 -0.80 -4.46
N SER A 208 -11.76 -1.03 -5.27
CA SER A 208 -11.55 -2.31 -5.94
C SER A 208 -11.38 -3.46 -4.93
N ALA A 209 -11.63 -4.69 -5.40
CA ALA A 209 -11.80 -5.86 -4.53
C ALA A 209 -10.57 -6.18 -3.64
N ASN A 210 -9.36 -5.91 -4.12
CA ASN A 210 -8.13 -6.01 -3.37
C ASN A 210 -8.09 -5.04 -2.17
N TYR A 211 -8.53 -3.79 -2.33
CA TYR A 211 -8.64 -2.85 -1.22
C TYR A 211 -9.72 -3.30 -0.23
N ALA A 212 -10.87 -3.75 -0.72
CA ALA A 212 -11.96 -4.24 0.12
C ALA A 212 -11.56 -5.46 0.97
N LEU A 213 -10.62 -6.30 0.51
CA LEU A 213 -10.08 -7.40 1.30
C LEU A 213 -9.41 -6.91 2.60
N GLY A 214 -8.76 -5.75 2.59
CA GLY A 214 -8.17 -5.17 3.81
C GLY A 214 -9.19 -4.93 4.93
N LEU A 215 -10.45 -4.63 4.58
CA LEU A 215 -11.55 -4.52 5.55
C LEU A 215 -11.92 -5.88 6.16
N ASN A 216 -11.89 -6.95 5.37
CA ASN A 216 -12.13 -8.30 5.90
C ASN A 216 -11.01 -8.72 6.85
N LEU A 217 -9.75 -8.44 6.47
CA LEU A 217 -8.58 -8.68 7.33
C LEU A 217 -8.66 -7.90 8.64
N PHE A 218 -9.04 -6.62 8.59
CA PHE A 218 -9.23 -5.78 9.77
C PHE A 218 -10.32 -6.31 10.71
N ARG A 219 -11.42 -6.82 10.16
CA ARG A 219 -12.53 -7.39 10.94
C ARG A 219 -12.27 -8.80 11.44
N SER A 220 -11.25 -9.47 10.91
CA SER A 220 -10.86 -10.78 11.36
C SER A 220 -10.30 -10.71 12.78
N ASN A 221 -10.65 -11.68 13.62
CA ASN A 221 -10.02 -11.85 14.92
C ASN A 221 -8.59 -12.44 14.82
N ARG A 222 -8.05 -12.58 13.60
CA ARG A 222 -6.73 -13.16 13.33
C ARG A 222 -5.69 -12.07 13.12
N VAL A 223 -4.53 -12.27 13.73
CA VAL A 223 -3.37 -11.39 13.55
C VAL A 223 -2.60 -11.86 12.32
N PHE A 224 -2.65 -11.10 11.24
CA PHE A 224 -1.78 -11.28 10.08
C PHE A 224 -0.42 -10.64 10.35
N ASP A 225 0.63 -11.45 10.38
CA ASP A 225 1.99 -10.99 10.66
C ASP A 225 2.61 -10.33 9.41
N TRP A 226 2.40 -9.02 9.28
CA TRP A 226 3.00 -8.21 8.22
C TRP A 226 4.54 -8.22 8.24
N LYS A 227 5.19 -8.48 9.40
CA LYS A 227 6.65 -8.60 9.47
C LYS A 227 7.11 -9.90 8.83
N ALA A 228 6.37 -10.99 9.05
CA ALA A 228 6.61 -12.25 8.35
C ALA A 228 6.47 -12.07 6.83
N TRP A 229 5.42 -11.35 6.38
CA TRP A 229 5.29 -10.97 4.96
C TRP A 229 6.50 -10.19 4.46
N LYS A 230 6.84 -9.08 5.11
CA LYS A 230 7.98 -8.23 4.77
C LYS A 230 9.28 -9.04 4.59
N ASN A 231 9.53 -10.00 5.46
CA ASN A 231 10.74 -10.82 5.45
C ASN A 231 10.71 -11.96 4.42
N ALA A 232 9.52 -12.38 3.98
CA ALA A 232 9.34 -13.51 3.07
C ALA A 232 8.95 -13.09 1.65
N LYS A 233 8.52 -11.84 1.40
CA LYS A 233 7.95 -11.41 0.11
C LYS A 233 8.91 -11.52 -1.09
N TRP A 234 10.22 -11.52 -0.85
CA TRP A 234 11.20 -11.78 -1.89
C TRP A 234 11.13 -13.21 -2.43
N LEU A 235 10.61 -14.17 -1.64
CA LEU A 235 10.41 -15.56 -2.04
C LEU A 235 9.20 -15.76 -2.96
N LEU A 236 8.37 -14.73 -3.19
CA LEU A 236 7.16 -14.85 -4.01
C LEU A 236 7.45 -15.29 -5.43
N CYS A 237 8.60 -14.90 -5.99
CA CYS A 237 9.03 -15.38 -7.30
C CYS A 237 9.22 -16.90 -7.37
N PHE A 238 9.34 -17.58 -6.23
CA PHE A 238 9.48 -19.04 -6.13
C PHE A 238 8.22 -19.73 -5.60
N LYS A 239 7.18 -18.96 -5.25
CA LYS A 239 5.94 -19.45 -4.63
C LYS A 239 4.71 -19.09 -5.44
N ILE A 240 4.87 -19.12 -6.76
CA ILE A 240 3.82 -18.80 -7.73
C ILE A 240 2.55 -19.59 -7.47
N ASP A 241 2.66 -20.91 -7.23
CA ASP A 241 1.48 -21.76 -7.02
C ASP A 241 0.73 -21.35 -5.73
N ALA A 242 1.44 -21.07 -4.63
CA ALA A 242 0.82 -20.59 -3.39
C ALA A 242 0.19 -19.20 -3.54
N LEU A 243 0.80 -18.32 -4.35
CA LEU A 243 0.24 -17.01 -4.66
C LEU A 243 -1.02 -17.13 -5.55
N LEU A 244 -1.00 -18.00 -6.55
CA LEU A 244 -2.16 -18.28 -7.39
C LEU A 244 -3.31 -18.85 -6.55
N ASP A 245 -3.05 -19.84 -5.70
CA ASP A 245 -4.04 -20.41 -4.78
C ASP A 245 -4.66 -19.34 -3.88
N TRP A 246 -3.85 -18.40 -3.37
CA TRP A 246 -4.30 -17.26 -2.59
C TRP A 246 -5.21 -16.34 -3.39
N VAL A 247 -4.78 -15.91 -4.59
CA VAL A 247 -5.54 -14.99 -5.43
C VAL A 247 -6.84 -15.62 -5.92
N GLU A 248 -6.80 -16.87 -6.37
CA GLU A 248 -7.98 -17.62 -6.81
C GLU A 248 -8.98 -17.78 -5.66
N TYR A 249 -8.51 -18.12 -4.47
CA TYR A 249 -9.35 -18.23 -3.29
C TYR A 249 -10.02 -16.89 -2.95
N ILE A 250 -9.26 -15.79 -2.88
CA ILE A 250 -9.81 -14.47 -2.56
C ILE A 250 -10.84 -14.05 -3.59
N LYS A 251 -10.49 -14.10 -4.88
CA LYS A 251 -11.39 -13.67 -5.96
C LYS A 251 -12.68 -14.51 -6.00
N GLY A 252 -12.57 -15.81 -5.70
CA GLY A 252 -13.72 -16.71 -5.62
C GLY A 252 -14.60 -16.52 -4.37
N ASN A 253 -14.11 -15.85 -3.33
CA ASN A 253 -14.79 -15.74 -2.03
C ASN A 253 -14.90 -14.31 -1.51
N LEU A 254 -14.85 -13.29 -2.40
CA LEU A 254 -15.01 -11.89 -2.00
C LEU A 254 -16.31 -11.67 -1.22
N GLY A 255 -16.19 -11.06 -0.03
CA GLY A 255 -17.32 -10.80 0.87
C GLY A 255 -17.75 -12.00 1.73
N ASN A 256 -17.19 -13.19 1.52
CA ASN A 256 -17.42 -14.39 2.32
C ASN A 256 -16.13 -15.20 2.49
N VAL A 257 -15.05 -14.50 2.84
CA VAL A 257 -13.73 -15.13 3.02
C VAL A 257 -13.73 -15.89 4.35
N ASP A 258 -13.42 -17.18 4.32
CA ASP A 258 -13.09 -17.94 5.53
C ASP A 258 -11.69 -17.53 6.02
N ASP A 259 -11.67 -16.86 7.17
CA ASP A 259 -10.47 -16.37 7.85
C ASP A 259 -9.43 -17.46 8.12
N LEU A 260 -9.86 -18.68 8.46
CA LEU A 260 -8.94 -19.80 8.74
C LEU A 260 -8.22 -20.23 7.46
N ARG A 261 -8.98 -20.33 6.37
CA ARG A 261 -8.43 -20.69 5.07
C ARG A 261 -7.51 -19.59 4.55
N LEU A 262 -7.89 -18.32 4.75
CA LEU A 262 -7.05 -17.18 4.41
C LEU A 262 -5.75 -17.20 5.20
N GLU A 263 -5.80 -17.34 6.52
CA GLU A 263 -4.59 -17.44 7.35
C GLU A 263 -3.69 -18.60 6.91
N ALA A 264 -4.25 -19.77 6.58
CA ALA A 264 -3.49 -20.91 6.10
C ALA A 264 -2.78 -20.62 4.77
N LEU A 265 -3.46 -19.99 3.81
CA LEU A 265 -2.87 -19.61 2.53
C LEU A 265 -1.78 -18.53 2.71
N PHE A 266 -2.04 -17.53 3.57
CA PHE A 266 -1.03 -16.52 3.93
C PHE A 266 0.21 -17.17 4.53
N ARG A 267 0.01 -18.09 5.50
CA ARG A 267 1.09 -18.86 6.12
C ARG A 267 1.87 -19.65 5.08
N GLU A 268 1.22 -20.26 4.10
CA GLU A 268 1.93 -21.02 3.07
C GLU A 268 2.78 -20.11 2.15
N ILE A 269 2.29 -18.90 1.88
CA ILE A 269 3.08 -17.88 1.19
C ILE A 269 4.30 -17.45 2.03
N VAL A 270 4.15 -17.20 3.34
CA VAL A 270 5.25 -16.69 4.19
C VAL A 270 6.12 -17.78 4.85
N ARG A 271 5.72 -19.05 4.79
CA ARG A 271 6.42 -20.18 5.43
C ARG A 271 7.77 -20.46 4.76
N GLN A 272 8.85 -20.51 5.53
CA GLN A 272 10.08 -21.17 5.08
C GLN A 272 9.99 -22.67 5.46
N PRO A 273 10.34 -23.63 4.58
CA PRO A 273 11.59 -23.66 3.80
C PRO A 273 11.37 -23.91 2.30
N ILE A 274 11.97 -23.07 1.45
CA ILE A 274 12.18 -23.49 0.05
C ILE A 274 13.46 -24.32 0.07
N GLU A 275 13.34 -25.62 -0.21
CA GLU A 275 14.51 -26.40 -0.60
C GLU A 275 14.97 -25.86 -1.96
N PHE A 276 16.04 -25.06 -1.93
CA PHE A 276 16.64 -24.52 -3.15
C PHE A 276 17.21 -25.68 -3.95
N ASN A 277 16.48 -26.09 -4.99
CA ASN A 277 17.04 -26.94 -6.03
C ASN A 277 17.84 -26.07 -7.03
N GLN A 278 18.62 -26.74 -7.89
CA GLN A 278 19.52 -26.07 -8.81
C GLN A 278 18.79 -25.14 -9.80
N THR A 279 17.53 -25.43 -10.12
CA THR A 279 16.66 -24.60 -10.96
C THR A 279 16.24 -23.31 -10.25
N LEU A 280 15.87 -23.38 -8.97
CA LEU A 280 15.52 -22.22 -8.16
C LEU A 280 16.71 -21.30 -7.91
N LEU A 281 17.92 -21.88 -7.75
CA LEU A 281 19.16 -21.10 -7.65
C LEU A 281 19.47 -20.36 -8.95
N GLN A 282 19.33 -21.02 -10.11
CA GLN A 282 19.50 -20.38 -11.42
C GLN A 282 18.46 -19.29 -11.69
N GLN A 283 17.22 -19.47 -11.23
CA GLN A 283 16.18 -18.44 -11.30
C GLN A 283 16.47 -17.26 -10.37
N ALA A 284 17.01 -17.51 -9.16
CA ALA A 284 17.46 -16.47 -8.24
C ALA A 284 18.64 -15.67 -8.83
N GLU A 285 19.62 -16.36 -9.41
CA GLU A 285 20.77 -15.71 -10.08
C GLU A 285 20.29 -14.78 -11.19
N LYS A 286 19.38 -15.23 -12.07
CA LYS A 286 18.78 -14.38 -13.12
C LYS A 286 18.02 -13.16 -12.61
N LEU A 287 17.40 -13.25 -11.42
CA LEU A 287 16.63 -12.14 -10.83
C LEU A 287 17.52 -11.07 -10.19
N TYR A 288 18.74 -11.43 -9.76
CA TYR A 288 19.65 -10.58 -8.99
C TYR A 288 21.01 -10.35 -9.67
N GLU A 289 21.18 -10.76 -10.93
CA GLU A 289 22.32 -10.35 -11.75
C GLU A 289 22.38 -8.81 -11.82
N GLN A 290 23.48 -8.25 -11.31
CA GLN A 290 23.79 -6.81 -11.28
C GLN A 290 24.17 -6.29 -12.66
#